data_AF-A0A961CDS5-F1
#
_entry.id   AF-A0A961CDS5-F1
#
_cell.length_a   1.000
_cell.length_b   1.000
_cell.length_c   1.000
_cell.angle_alpha   90.00
_cell.angle_beta   90.00
_cell.angle_gamma   90.00
#
_symmetry.space_group_name_H-M   'P 1'
#
loop_
_entity.id
_entity.type
_entity.pdbx_description
1 polymer ?
#
loop_
_entity_poly.entity_id
_entity_poly.type
_entity_poly.pdbx_seq_one_letter_code
_entity_poly.pdbx_strand_id
1 'polypeptide(L)'
;EETGQLDDTVIVFTSDNGFFHGEHRLAFQKYHLYEPSVHVPLVIRGGAFPKQGRVTQLAGNVDLAPTIYALAGVSPSVTVDGIDLAALATGDDPAPGRALLLENDSAGGRVHAEAIHTGRYVLIEHETGELELYDLQKDPEQLTNLAGDPAAASLLANLQQRLAGLKECSGDTCRAGQP
;
A
#
# COMPACT_ATOMS: atom_id res chain seq x y z
N GLU A 1 -27.60 3.58 -13.97
CA GLU A 1 -28.60 4.65 -13.73
C GLU A 1 -29.94 4.29 -14.36
N GLU A 2 -30.00 4.05 -15.67
CA GLU A 2 -31.25 3.72 -16.39
C GLU A 2 -32.04 2.54 -15.80
N THR A 3 -31.35 1.53 -15.25
CA THR A 3 -31.98 0.35 -14.62
C THR A 3 -32.37 0.54 -13.15
N GLY A 4 -32.11 1.71 -12.56
CA GLY A 4 -32.37 1.98 -11.14
C GLY A 4 -31.44 1.27 -10.15
N GLN A 5 -30.47 0.47 -10.62
CA GLN A 5 -29.60 -0.34 -9.76
C GLN A 5 -28.47 0.44 -9.08
N LEU A 6 -28.23 1.69 -9.49
CA LEU A 6 -27.04 2.42 -9.09
C LEU A 6 -26.98 2.67 -7.56
N ASP A 7 -28.13 2.90 -6.92
CA ASP A 7 -28.18 3.15 -5.48
C ASP A 7 -28.00 1.88 -4.63
N ASP A 8 -28.19 0.70 -5.24
CA ASP A 8 -27.98 -0.62 -4.64
C ASP A 8 -26.65 -1.27 -5.10
N THR A 9 -25.77 -0.49 -5.74
CA THR A 9 -24.49 -0.99 -6.26
C THR A 9 -23.33 -0.25 -5.61
N VAL A 10 -22.38 -1.01 -5.05
CA VAL A 10 -21.04 -0.50 -4.72
C VAL A 10 -20.15 -0.62 -5.96
N ILE A 11 -19.56 0.50 -6.37
CA ILE A 11 -18.62 0.58 -7.50
C ILE A 11 -17.23 0.85 -6.95
N VAL A 12 -16.28 -0.01 -7.29
CA VAL A 12 -14.85 0.16 -7.01
C VAL A 12 -14.14 0.37 -8.34
N PHE A 13 -13.41 1.47 -8.47
CA PHE A 13 -12.52 1.76 -9.59
C PHE A 13 -11.08 1.80 -9.08
N THR A 14 -10.23 0.92 -9.62
CA THR A 14 -8.83 0.78 -9.20
C THR A 14 -7.96 0.24 -10.34
N SER A 15 -6.67 0.04 -10.06
CA SER A 15 -5.71 -0.64 -10.94
C SER A 15 -4.94 -1.72 -10.18
N ASP A 16 -4.42 -2.72 -10.90
CA ASP A 16 -3.55 -3.76 -10.34
C ASP A 16 -2.18 -3.20 -9.93
N ASN A 17 -1.64 -2.27 -10.73
CA ASN A 17 -0.38 -1.57 -10.52
C ASN A 17 -0.32 -0.29 -11.37
N GLY A 18 0.63 0.59 -11.05
CA GLY A 18 1.01 1.71 -11.90
C GLY A 18 1.91 1.31 -13.07
N PHE A 19 2.56 2.29 -13.70
CA PHE A 19 3.41 2.09 -14.87
C PHE A 19 4.46 3.20 -14.99
N PHE A 20 5.71 2.84 -15.28
CA PHE A 20 6.77 3.80 -15.59
C PHE A 20 6.65 4.31 -17.03
N HIS A 21 6.62 5.62 -17.19
CA HIS A 21 6.63 6.34 -18.46
C HIS A 21 8.00 6.98 -18.79
N GLY A 22 9.01 6.72 -17.95
CA GLY A 22 10.39 7.21 -18.11
C GLY A 22 11.02 7.72 -16.81
N GLU A 23 10.23 7.79 -15.73
CA GLU A 23 10.68 8.10 -14.38
C GLU A 23 11.82 7.14 -13.98
N HIS A 24 12.79 7.66 -13.21
CA HIS A 24 14.01 6.93 -12.84
C HIS A 24 14.83 6.37 -14.02
N ARG A 25 14.59 6.87 -15.24
CA ARG A 25 15.14 6.32 -16.50
C ARG A 25 14.71 4.87 -16.78
N LEU A 26 13.59 4.45 -16.20
CA LEU A 26 12.99 3.15 -16.43
C LEU A 26 11.95 3.28 -17.54
N ALA A 27 12.22 2.66 -18.69
CA ALA A 27 11.34 2.75 -19.85
C ALA A 27 10.30 1.61 -19.84
N PHE A 28 9.01 1.98 -19.84
CA PHE A 28 7.87 1.10 -20.14
C PHE A 28 7.81 -0.22 -19.34
N GLN A 29 7.75 -0.13 -18.02
CA GLN A 29 7.69 -1.29 -17.13
C GLN A 29 6.92 -1.00 -15.84
N LYS A 30 6.78 -1.98 -14.95
CA LYS A 30 5.91 -1.90 -13.75
C LYS A 30 6.32 -2.79 -12.56
N TYR A 31 7.60 -3.12 -12.46
CA TYR A 31 8.08 -4.17 -11.54
C TYR A 31 8.98 -3.63 -10.41
N HIS A 32 9.17 -2.31 -10.33
CA HIS A 32 9.98 -1.68 -9.29
C HIS A 32 9.09 -1.03 -8.25
N LEU A 33 9.55 -1.00 -7.00
CA LEU A 33 8.76 -0.57 -5.84
C LEU A 33 8.77 0.96 -5.64
N TYR A 34 8.72 1.71 -6.75
CA TYR A 34 8.59 3.17 -6.74
C TYR A 34 7.14 3.59 -6.97
N GLU A 35 6.77 4.79 -6.50
CA GLU A 35 5.43 5.39 -6.55
C GLU A 35 4.76 5.28 -7.93
N PRO A 36 5.43 5.56 -9.07
CA PRO A 36 4.82 5.41 -10.39
C PRO A 36 4.26 4.01 -10.69
N SER A 37 4.76 2.98 -10.00
CA SER A 37 4.39 1.58 -10.20
C SER A 37 3.48 1.02 -9.12
N VAL A 38 3.52 1.55 -7.90
CA VAL A 38 2.82 0.95 -6.74
C VAL A 38 1.64 1.80 -6.26
N HIS A 39 1.64 3.10 -6.53
CA HIS A 39 0.57 4.00 -6.14
C HIS A 39 -0.50 4.08 -7.22
N VAL A 40 -1.60 3.37 -7.00
CA VAL A 40 -2.72 3.26 -7.94
C VAL A 40 -3.92 4.10 -7.51
N PRO A 41 -4.79 4.53 -8.45
CA PRO A 41 -6.06 5.15 -8.07
C PRO A 41 -6.93 4.14 -7.32
N LEU A 42 -7.66 4.60 -6.30
CA LEU A 42 -8.74 3.85 -5.67
C LEU A 42 -9.91 4.79 -5.40
N VAL A 43 -11.02 4.56 -6.10
CA VAL A 43 -12.27 5.33 -5.95
C VAL A 43 -13.40 4.36 -5.65
N ILE A 44 -14.12 4.59 -4.56
CA ILE A 44 -15.24 3.75 -4.14
C ILE A 44 -16.50 4.61 -4.00
N ARG A 45 -17.61 4.14 -4.56
CA ARG A 45 -18.94 4.75 -4.46
C ARG A 45 -19.95 3.69 -4.03
N GLY A 46 -20.77 3.98 -3.04
CA GLY A 46 -21.94 3.16 -2.70
C GLY A 46 -22.55 3.57 -1.36
N GLY A 47 -23.67 2.96 -0.97
CA GLY A 47 -24.39 3.31 0.26
C GLY A 47 -23.56 3.21 1.55
N ALA A 48 -22.62 2.26 1.60
CA ALA A 48 -21.67 2.10 2.72
C ALA A 48 -20.56 3.18 2.76
N PHE A 49 -20.46 4.01 1.72
CA PHE A 49 -19.47 5.09 1.59
C PHE A 49 -20.22 6.44 1.49
N PRO A 50 -20.91 6.88 2.56
CA PRO A 50 -21.86 7.99 2.49
C PRO A 50 -21.20 9.37 2.37
N LYS A 51 -19.91 9.49 2.71
CA LYS A 51 -19.18 10.76 2.68
C LYS A 51 -18.41 10.90 1.37
N GLN A 52 -18.63 12.01 0.68
CA GLN A 52 -17.74 12.46 -0.37
C GLN A 52 -16.48 13.05 0.26
N GLY A 53 -15.31 12.66 -0.23
CA GLY A 53 -14.06 13.21 0.27
C GLY A 53 -12.85 12.39 -0.15
N ARG A 54 -11.69 12.84 0.34
CA ARG A 54 -10.43 12.14 0.19
C ARG A 54 -10.04 11.54 1.53
N VAL A 55 -9.79 10.23 1.54
CA VAL A 55 -9.15 9.51 2.64
C VAL A 55 -7.63 9.56 2.41
N THR A 56 -6.85 9.84 3.45
CA THR A 56 -5.38 9.94 3.36
C THR A 56 -4.66 8.81 4.08
N GLN A 57 -5.39 8.00 4.84
CA GLN A 57 -4.90 6.76 5.42
C GLN A 57 -4.47 5.80 4.33
N LEU A 58 -3.44 5.00 4.62
CA LEU A 58 -2.93 4.02 3.67
C LEU A 58 -3.98 2.96 3.33
N ALA A 59 -4.24 2.79 2.05
CA ALA A 59 -5.03 1.71 1.48
C ALA A 59 -4.18 0.94 0.46
N GLY A 60 -4.43 -0.36 0.31
CA GLY A 60 -3.79 -1.22 -0.67
C GLY A 60 -4.78 -2.22 -1.27
N ASN A 61 -4.40 -2.86 -2.37
CA ASN A 61 -5.26 -3.85 -3.05
C ASN A 61 -5.68 -5.02 -2.12
N VAL A 62 -4.86 -5.33 -1.10
CA VAL A 62 -5.15 -6.33 -0.06
C VAL A 62 -6.39 -6.01 0.78
N ASP A 63 -6.82 -4.74 0.82
CA ASP A 63 -7.98 -4.31 1.60
C ASP A 63 -9.31 -4.51 0.86
N LEU A 64 -9.28 -4.77 -0.46
CA LEU A 64 -10.49 -4.96 -1.26
C LEU A 64 -11.27 -6.21 -0.82
N ALA A 65 -10.57 -7.31 -0.54
CA ALA A 65 -11.19 -8.55 -0.10
C ALA A 65 -11.97 -8.39 1.22
N PRO A 66 -11.37 -7.96 2.35
CA PRO A 66 -12.09 -7.74 3.60
C PRO A 66 -13.22 -6.70 3.48
N THR A 67 -13.05 -5.65 2.66
CA THR A 67 -14.11 -4.69 2.36
C THR A 67 -15.31 -5.35 1.69
N ILE A 68 -15.08 -6.18 0.66
CA ILE A 68 -16.16 -6.91 -0.04
C ILE A 68 -16.87 -7.88 0.90
N TYR A 69 -16.13 -8.60 1.76
CA TYR A 69 -16.72 -9.47 2.77
C TYR A 69 -17.64 -8.70 3.73
N ALA A 70 -17.18 -7.56 4.23
CA ALA A 70 -17.97 -6.70 5.13
C ALA A 70 -19.24 -6.18 4.45
N LEU A 71 -19.14 -5.69 3.20
CA LEU A 71 -20.28 -5.21 2.41
C LEU A 71 -21.32 -6.30 2.12
N ALA A 72 -20.86 -7.54 1.90
CA ALA A 72 -21.73 -8.68 1.67
C ALA A 72 -22.30 -9.29 2.96
N GLY A 73 -21.89 -8.81 4.14
CA GLY A 73 -22.35 -9.33 5.44
C GLY A 73 -21.89 -10.76 5.72
N VAL A 74 -20.75 -11.17 5.17
CA VAL A 74 -20.19 -12.52 5.30
C VAL A 74 -18.79 -12.48 5.90
N SER A 75 -18.43 -13.52 6.65
CA SER A 75 -17.08 -13.65 7.20
C SER A 75 -16.11 -14.24 6.17
N PRO A 76 -14.85 -13.78 6.12
CA PRO A 76 -13.82 -14.42 5.30
C PRO A 76 -13.65 -15.90 5.68
N SER A 77 -13.57 -16.77 4.67
CA SER A 77 -13.26 -18.20 4.86
C SER A 77 -11.76 -18.48 4.92
N VAL A 78 -10.93 -17.46 4.69
CA VAL A 78 -9.47 -17.52 4.69
C VAL A 78 -8.93 -16.34 5.50
N THR A 79 -7.69 -16.45 5.95
CA THR A 79 -6.98 -15.30 6.52
C THR A 79 -6.81 -14.24 5.43
N VAL A 80 -7.19 -13.01 5.76
CA VAL A 80 -6.99 -11.82 4.92
C VAL A 80 -6.12 -10.85 5.71
N ASP A 81 -5.17 -10.18 5.07
CA ASP A 81 -4.22 -9.28 5.76
C ASP A 81 -4.68 -7.83 5.78
N GLY A 82 -5.52 -7.44 4.81
CA GLY A 82 -6.05 -6.08 4.70
C GLY A 82 -7.09 -5.72 5.77
N ILE A 83 -7.63 -4.50 5.65
CA ILE A 83 -8.70 -3.95 6.50
C ILE A 83 -9.97 -3.65 5.69
N ASP A 84 -11.11 -3.55 6.38
CA ASP A 84 -12.33 -3.01 5.77
C ASP A 84 -12.21 -1.49 5.58
N LEU A 85 -12.24 -1.03 4.33
CA LEU A 85 -12.14 0.38 3.96
C LEU A 85 -13.42 1.17 4.23
N ALA A 86 -14.57 0.52 4.46
CA ALA A 86 -15.82 1.22 4.78
C ALA A 86 -15.70 2.02 6.09
N ALA A 87 -14.94 1.52 7.06
CA ALA A 87 -14.63 2.24 8.30
C ALA A 87 -13.90 3.58 8.03
N LEU A 88 -12.96 3.59 7.09
CA LEU A 88 -12.25 4.84 6.73
C LEU A 88 -13.20 5.88 6.14
N ALA A 89 -14.26 5.46 5.44
CA ALA A 89 -15.25 6.35 4.86
C ALA A 89 -16.14 7.02 5.92
N THR A 90 -16.30 6.42 7.10
CA THR A 90 -17.01 7.03 8.23
C THR A 90 -16.10 7.90 9.10
N GLY A 91 -14.79 7.79 8.93
CA GLY A 91 -13.75 8.50 9.69
C GLY A 91 -13.12 7.66 10.80
N ASP A 92 -13.47 6.38 10.87
CA ASP A 92 -12.91 5.42 11.81
C ASP A 92 -11.67 4.78 11.18
N ASP A 93 -10.50 4.93 11.78
CA ASP A 93 -9.28 4.29 11.32
C ASP A 93 -9.03 2.99 12.12
N PRO A 94 -9.29 1.81 11.54
CA PRO A 94 -9.14 0.54 12.24
C PRO A 94 -7.66 0.12 12.38
N ALA A 95 -6.72 0.78 11.69
CA ALA A 95 -5.31 0.45 11.75
C ALA A 95 -4.42 1.72 11.70
N PRO A 96 -4.49 2.58 12.74
CA PRO A 96 -3.71 3.82 12.78
C PRO A 96 -2.21 3.55 12.75
N GLY A 97 -1.50 4.27 11.89
CA GLY A 97 -0.04 4.14 11.75
C GLY A 97 0.43 2.84 11.09
N ARG A 98 -0.50 2.07 10.48
CA ARG A 98 -0.12 0.89 9.70
C ARG A 98 0.85 1.24 8.56
N ALA A 99 1.55 0.22 8.09
CA ALA A 99 2.38 0.28 6.91
C ALA A 99 2.02 -0.88 5.98
N LEU A 100 2.36 -0.74 4.70
CA LEU A 100 2.12 -1.76 3.68
C LEU A 100 3.44 -2.41 3.29
N LEU A 101 3.41 -3.74 3.17
CA LEU A 101 4.46 -4.50 2.49
C LEU A 101 4.23 -4.39 0.98
N LEU A 102 5.31 -4.15 0.25
CA LEU A 102 5.36 -4.22 -1.21
C LEU A 102 6.45 -5.21 -1.60
N GLU A 103 6.19 -6.05 -2.59
CA GLU A 103 7.11 -7.11 -3.02
C GLU A 103 7.15 -7.16 -4.54
N ASN A 104 8.30 -7.50 -5.11
CA ASN A 104 8.40 -7.91 -6.51
C ASN A 104 8.91 -9.36 -6.60
N ASP A 105 8.90 -9.94 -7.80
CA ASP A 105 9.49 -11.26 -8.04
C ASP A 105 10.84 -11.17 -8.76
N SER A 106 11.61 -12.27 -8.72
CA SER A 106 12.83 -12.41 -9.52
C SER A 106 12.57 -12.82 -10.98
N ALA A 107 11.32 -12.83 -11.44
CA ALA A 107 10.99 -13.37 -12.75
C ALA A 107 11.61 -12.49 -13.85
N GLY A 108 11.99 -13.11 -14.98
CA GLY A 108 12.69 -12.39 -16.06
C GLY A 108 14.08 -11.84 -15.68
N GLY A 109 14.71 -12.36 -14.62
CA GLY A 109 16.05 -11.93 -14.18
C GLY A 109 16.06 -10.63 -13.39
N ARG A 110 14.91 -10.24 -12.82
CA ARG A 110 14.80 -9.09 -11.93
C ARG A 110 15.47 -9.37 -10.59
N VAL A 111 15.99 -8.32 -9.97
CA VAL A 111 16.46 -8.35 -8.59
C VAL A 111 15.24 -8.31 -7.68
N HIS A 112 15.10 -9.33 -6.84
CA HIS A 112 14.03 -9.35 -5.84
C HIS A 112 14.25 -8.25 -4.81
N ALA A 113 13.16 -7.60 -4.41
CA ALA A 113 13.14 -6.57 -3.39
C ALA A 113 11.81 -6.61 -2.64
N GLU A 114 11.90 -6.20 -1.38
CA GLU A 114 10.76 -6.06 -0.47
C GLU A 114 10.82 -4.66 0.13
N ALA A 115 9.68 -4.02 0.32
CA ALA A 115 9.62 -2.65 0.80
C ALA A 115 8.51 -2.42 1.82
N ILE A 116 8.75 -1.49 2.74
CA ILE A 116 7.74 -0.96 3.67
C ILE A 116 7.33 0.44 3.21
N HIS A 117 6.03 0.64 3.02
CA HIS A 117 5.44 1.93 2.72
C HIS A 117 4.61 2.43 3.91
N THR A 118 5.02 3.56 4.50
CA THR A 118 4.40 4.12 5.72
C THR A 118 3.48 5.33 5.45
N GLY A 119 3.25 5.67 4.18
CA GLY A 119 2.49 6.85 3.77
C GLY A 119 3.36 8.11 3.66
N ARG A 120 4.47 8.15 4.39
CA ARG A 120 5.50 9.19 4.26
C ARG A 120 6.83 8.64 3.81
N TYR A 121 7.29 7.57 4.44
CA TYR A 121 8.58 6.96 4.12
C TYR A 121 8.41 5.65 3.38
N VAL A 122 9.31 5.39 2.45
CA VAL A 122 9.48 4.11 1.76
C VAL A 122 10.90 3.62 2.00
N LEU A 123 11.03 2.42 2.56
CA LEU A 123 12.30 1.69 2.62
C LEU A 123 12.19 0.47 1.69
N ILE A 124 13.15 0.31 0.79
CA ILE A 124 13.29 -0.82 -0.12
C ILE A 124 14.57 -1.58 0.26
N GLU A 125 14.46 -2.89 0.46
CA GLU A 125 15.58 -3.81 0.65
C GLU A 125 15.70 -4.71 -0.57
N HIS A 126 16.83 -4.66 -1.26
CA HIS A 126 17.13 -5.55 -2.37
C HIS A 126 17.78 -6.84 -1.86
N GLU A 127 17.58 -7.96 -2.55
CA GLU A 127 18.26 -9.22 -2.24
C GLU A 127 19.79 -9.13 -2.33
N THR A 128 20.31 -8.10 -3.03
CA THR A 128 21.74 -7.76 -3.12
C THR A 128 22.30 -7.17 -1.81
N GLY A 129 21.43 -6.79 -0.86
CA GLY A 129 21.78 -6.07 0.36
C GLY A 129 21.80 -4.53 0.19
N GLU A 130 21.50 -4.03 -1.01
CA GLU A 130 21.34 -2.59 -1.24
C GLU A 130 20.05 -2.07 -0.58
N LEU A 131 20.13 -0.86 -0.03
CA LEU A 131 19.03 -0.21 0.69
C LEU A 131 18.68 1.12 0.02
N GLU A 132 17.39 1.38 -0.11
CA GLU A 132 16.88 2.69 -0.52
C GLU A 132 15.88 3.22 0.50
N LEU A 133 16.05 4.47 0.93
CA LEU A 133 15.14 5.14 1.87
C LEU A 133 14.73 6.50 1.32
N TYR A 134 13.42 6.73 1.19
CA TYR A 134 12.85 7.96 0.65
C TYR A 134 11.85 8.61 1.61
N ASP A 135 11.87 9.95 1.72
CA ASP A 135 10.86 10.76 2.42
C ASP A 135 9.91 11.39 1.39
N LEU A 136 8.79 10.74 1.08
CA LEU A 136 7.82 11.15 0.05
C LEU A 136 7.21 12.53 0.32
N GLN A 137 7.26 13.03 1.56
CA GLN A 137 6.80 14.38 1.86
C GLN A 137 7.76 15.44 1.32
N LYS A 138 9.07 15.15 1.28
CA LYS A 138 10.11 16.08 0.81
C LYS A 138 10.56 15.77 -0.61
N ASP A 139 10.50 14.50 -0.98
CA ASP A 139 11.00 13.93 -2.23
C ASP A 139 9.96 12.95 -2.79
N PRO A 140 8.81 13.46 -3.29
CA PRO A 140 7.74 12.62 -3.83
C PRO A 140 8.16 11.84 -5.08
N GLU A 141 9.23 12.29 -5.76
CA GLU A 141 9.80 11.65 -6.95
C GLU A 141 10.88 10.60 -6.60
N GLN A 142 11.16 10.37 -5.32
CA GLN A 142 12.12 9.37 -4.84
C GLN A 142 13.50 9.46 -5.51
N LEU A 143 14.07 10.66 -5.58
CA LEU A 143 15.34 10.93 -6.26
C LEU A 143 16.55 10.96 -5.32
N THR A 144 16.34 11.11 -4.01
CA THR A 144 17.38 11.23 -3.00
C THR A 144 17.31 10.07 -2.02
N ASN A 145 18.18 9.07 -2.21
CA ASN A 145 18.30 7.96 -1.29
C ASN A 145 18.97 8.39 0.04
N LEU A 146 18.23 8.28 1.15
CA LEU A 146 18.66 8.63 2.50
C LEU A 146 19.33 7.48 3.25
N ALA A 147 19.38 6.27 2.71
CA ALA A 147 19.86 5.09 3.44
C ALA A 147 21.33 5.20 3.89
N GLY A 148 22.14 5.99 3.17
CA GLY A 148 23.53 6.29 3.52
C GLY A 148 23.72 7.53 4.41
N ASP A 149 22.66 8.28 4.72
CA ASP A 149 22.75 9.49 5.54
C ASP A 149 22.83 9.12 7.04
N PRO A 150 23.91 9.50 7.76
CA PRO A 150 24.00 9.27 9.19
C PRO A 150 22.84 9.85 10.00
N ALA A 151 22.22 10.95 9.54
CA ALA A 151 21.07 11.55 10.19
C ALA A 151 19.80 10.70 10.08
N ALA A 152 19.72 9.80 9.08
CA ALA A 152 18.60 8.90 8.87
C ALA A 152 18.80 7.52 9.54
N ALA A 153 19.95 7.26 10.17
CA ALA A 153 20.31 5.92 10.68
C ALA A 153 19.27 5.32 11.65
N SER A 154 18.74 6.12 12.59
CA SER A 154 17.70 5.64 13.52
C SER A 154 16.37 5.36 12.84
N LEU A 155 16.00 6.16 11.82
CA LEU A 155 14.80 5.92 11.02
C LEU A 155 14.95 4.65 10.19
N LEU A 156 16.09 4.48 9.53
CA LEU A 156 16.41 3.30 8.75
C LEU A 156 16.28 2.03 9.62
N ALA A 157 16.94 2.00 10.77
CA ALA A 157 16.88 0.86 11.68
C ALA A 157 15.44 0.54 12.15
N ASN A 158 14.63 1.56 12.45
CA ASN A 158 13.22 1.36 12.80
C ASN A 158 12.42 0.77 11.64
N LEU A 159 12.57 1.30 10.44
CA LEU A 159 11.85 0.81 9.26
C LEU A 159 12.27 -0.60 8.86
N GLN A 160 13.56 -0.95 9.00
CA GLN A 160 14.03 -2.33 8.78
C GLN A 160 13.39 -3.30 9.77
N GLN A 161 13.32 -2.95 11.05
CA GLN A 161 12.64 -3.78 12.06
C GLN A 161 11.16 -3.98 11.74
N ARG A 162 10.46 -2.90 11.36
CA ARG A 162 9.03 -2.97 11.00
C ARG A 162 8.80 -3.77 9.72
N LEU A 163 9.67 -3.61 8.72
CA LEU A 163 9.64 -4.38 7.48
C LEU A 163 9.83 -5.88 7.76
N ALA A 164 10.80 -6.25 8.60
CA ALA A 164 10.98 -7.65 9.01
C ALA A 164 9.73 -8.23 9.70
N GLY A 165 9.03 -7.43 10.50
CA GLY A 165 7.73 -7.81 11.07
C GLY A 165 6.64 -8.02 10.03
N LEU A 166 6.59 -7.18 8.99
CA LEU A 166 5.62 -7.29 7.90
C LEU A 166 5.85 -8.52 7.01
N LYS A 167 7.11 -8.90 6.76
CA LYS A 167 7.45 -10.10 5.96
C LYS A 167 6.92 -11.41 6.58
N GLU A 168 6.74 -11.44 7.90
CA GLU A 168 6.34 -12.62 8.67
C GLU A 168 4.89 -12.53 9.20
N CYS A 169 4.18 -11.44 8.93
CA CYS A 169 2.84 -11.23 9.47
C CYS A 169 1.77 -12.02 8.71
N SER A 170 0.63 -12.25 9.35
CA SER A 170 -0.58 -12.75 8.69
C SER A 170 -1.83 -12.37 9.48
N GLY A 171 -2.88 -11.95 8.78
CA GLY A 171 -4.15 -11.57 9.37
C GLY A 171 -4.03 -10.38 10.32
N ASP A 172 -4.49 -10.56 11.56
CA ASP A 172 -4.52 -9.49 12.56
C ASP A 172 -3.13 -8.94 12.88
N THR A 173 -2.07 -9.74 12.75
CA THR A 173 -0.72 -9.27 13.01
C THR A 173 -0.21 -8.32 11.92
N CYS A 174 -0.70 -8.42 10.68
CA CYS A 174 -0.41 -7.42 9.63
C CYS A 174 -1.19 -6.12 9.84
N ARG A 175 -2.38 -6.20 10.45
CA ARG A 175 -3.23 -5.03 10.73
C ARG A 175 -2.78 -4.24 11.96
N ALA A 176 -2.17 -4.93 12.93
CA ALA A 176 -1.63 -4.28 14.10
C ALA A 176 -0.53 -3.30 13.67
N GLY A 177 -0.69 -2.02 13.98
CA GLY A 177 0.35 -1.01 13.77
C GLY A 177 1.65 -1.51 14.39
N GLN A 178 2.61 -1.89 13.55
CA GLN A 178 3.88 -2.44 14.00
C GLN A 178 4.59 -1.38 14.87
N PRO A 179 5.18 -1.78 16.03
CA PRO A 179 5.73 -0.86 17.01
C PRO A 179 6.80 0.10 16.47
#